data_AF-A0A8T6L975-F1
#
_entry.id   AF-A0A8T6L975-F1
#
_cell.length_a   1.000
_cell.length_b   1.000
_cell.length_c   1.000
_cell.angle_alpha   90.00
_cell.angle_beta   90.00
_cell.angle_gamma   90.00
#
_symmetry.space_group_name_H-M   'P 1'
#
loop_
_entity.id
_entity.type
_entity.pdbx_description
1 polymer ?
#
loop_
_entity_poly.entity_id
_entity_poly.type
_entity_poly.pdbx_seq_one_letter_code
_entity_poly.pdbx_strand_id
1 'polypeptide(L)'
;MPEAVSTTLNAGTAPDGVTMETITEGRILFNARATCSACHGASGKGGQLAPNLADDVWLNSDGSYAGIIEVIETGVLEPKQYPGLML
;
A
#
# COMPACT_ATOMS: atom_id res chain seq x y z
N MET A 1 3.97 11.51 30.11
CA MET A 1 4.66 10.21 30.09
C MET A 1 4.58 9.70 28.66
N PRO A 2 5.63 9.70 27.82
CA PRO A 2 5.55 9.05 26.52
C PRO A 2 5.62 7.54 26.74
N GLU A 3 4.53 6.85 26.41
CA GLU A 3 4.46 5.40 26.42
C GLU A 3 5.29 4.86 25.25
N ALA A 4 6.13 3.87 25.56
CA ALA A 4 6.98 3.18 24.60
C ALA A 4 6.10 2.57 23.49
N VAL A 5 6.23 3.10 22.26
CA VAL A 5 5.68 2.47 21.07
C VAL A 5 6.45 1.16 20.87
N SER A 6 5.78 0.08 21.23
CA SER A 6 6.25 -1.30 21.20
C SER A 6 6.88 -1.64 19.83
N THR A 7 8.17 -1.93 19.84
CA THR A 7 9.05 -2.29 18.71
C THR A 7 8.86 -3.73 18.24
N THR A 8 7.63 -4.21 18.16
CA THR A 8 7.31 -5.48 17.50
C THR A 8 6.23 -5.25 16.46
N LEU A 9 6.63 -4.71 15.30
CA LEU A 9 5.95 -5.12 14.08
C LEU A 9 6.26 -6.60 13.91
N ASN A 10 5.24 -7.41 13.61
CA ASN A 10 5.44 -8.80 13.19
C ASN A 10 6.21 -8.75 11.85
N ALA A 11 7.53 -8.69 11.96
CA ALA A 11 8.48 -8.75 10.89
C ALA A 11 8.51 -10.19 10.38
N GLY A 12 7.59 -10.50 9.49
CA GLY A 12 7.59 -11.76 8.78
C GLY A 12 6.99 -11.52 7.41
N THR A 13 7.83 -11.05 6.47
CA THR A 13 7.69 -11.05 4.99
C THR A 13 8.25 -9.80 4.31
N ALA A 14 8.75 -8.80 5.06
CA ALA A 14 9.38 -7.64 4.43
C ALA A 14 10.59 -8.10 3.56
N PRO A 15 10.67 -7.66 2.29
CA PRO A 15 11.75 -8.04 1.37
C PRO A 15 13.13 -7.60 1.88
N ASP A 16 14.17 -8.19 1.30
CA ASP A 16 15.56 -7.85 1.62
C ASP A 16 15.81 -6.34 1.51
N GLY A 17 16.38 -5.76 2.57
CA GLY A 17 16.69 -4.33 2.64
C GLY A 17 15.56 -3.43 3.12
N VAL A 18 14.33 -3.94 3.31
CA VAL A 18 13.24 -3.16 3.93
C VAL A 18 13.42 -3.12 5.44
N THR A 19 13.57 -1.91 5.97
CA THR A 19 13.72 -1.66 7.41
C THR A 19 12.48 -0.99 7.99
N MET A 20 12.39 -1.01 9.32
CA MET A 20 11.38 -0.27 10.08
C MET A 20 11.33 1.23 9.76
N GLU A 21 12.50 1.82 9.48
CA GLU A 21 12.63 3.20 9.07
C GLU A 21 11.97 3.42 7.71
N THR A 22 12.32 2.62 6.71
CA THR A 22 11.70 2.70 5.37
C THR A 22 10.20 2.43 5.38
N ILE A 23 9.70 1.57 6.28
CA ILE A 23 8.25 1.34 6.48
C ILE A 23 7.59 2.61 7.05
N THR A 24 8.25 3.29 7.97
CA THR A 24 7.75 4.54 8.57
C THR A 24 7.71 5.65 7.53
N GLU A 25 8.76 5.80 6.74
CA GLU A 25 8.81 6.75 5.62
C GLU A 25 7.74 6.43 4.57
N GLY A 26 7.59 5.16 4.19
CA GLY A 26 6.55 4.70 3.28
C GLY A 26 5.14 5.06 3.77
N ARG A 27 4.87 4.93 5.08
CA ARG A 27 3.58 5.36 5.68
C ARG A 27 3.36 6.86 5.56
N ILE A 28 4.40 7.67 5.72
CA ILE A 28 4.33 9.12 5.52
C ILE A 28 4.01 9.42 4.07
N LEU A 29 4.74 8.83 3.11
CA LEU A 29 4.52 9.03 1.68
C LEU A 29 3.11 8.60 1.24
N PHE A 30 2.64 7.45 1.72
CA PHE A 30 1.32 6.91 1.41
C PHE A 30 0.19 7.91 1.74
N ASN A 31 0.33 8.63 2.85
CA ASN A 31 -0.64 9.60 3.33
C ASN A 31 -0.35 11.04 2.91
N ALA A 32 0.90 11.35 2.54
CA ALA A 32 1.32 12.68 2.14
C ALA A 32 0.54 13.11 0.89
N ARG A 33 -0.03 14.32 0.95
CA ARG A 33 -0.81 14.93 -0.15
C ARG A 33 -1.94 14.06 -0.71
N ALA A 34 -2.38 13.06 0.07
CA ALA A 34 -3.36 12.07 -0.33
C ALA A 34 -3.04 11.34 -1.65
N THR A 35 -1.76 11.16 -2.01
CA THR A 35 -1.37 10.54 -3.28
C THR A 35 -1.89 9.10 -3.40
N CYS A 36 -1.75 8.29 -2.36
CA CYS A 36 -2.25 6.91 -2.33
C CYS A 36 -3.53 6.81 -1.50
N SER A 37 -3.54 7.48 -0.35
CA SER A 37 -4.65 7.42 0.62
C SER A 37 -5.94 8.10 0.15
N ALA A 38 -5.93 8.97 -0.88
CA ALA A 38 -7.17 9.52 -1.43
C ALA A 38 -8.10 8.44 -1.98
N CYS A 39 -7.53 7.39 -2.57
CA CYS A 39 -8.29 6.30 -3.18
C CYS A 39 -8.34 5.08 -2.25
N HIS A 40 -7.22 4.71 -1.63
CA HIS A 40 -7.12 3.52 -0.80
C HIS A 40 -7.42 3.75 0.70
N GLY A 41 -7.77 4.98 1.07
CA GLY A 41 -8.02 5.38 2.46
C GLY A 41 -6.75 5.48 3.31
N ALA A 42 -6.80 6.20 4.43
CA ALA A 42 -5.63 6.45 5.28
C ALA A 42 -5.01 5.16 5.87
N SER A 43 -5.81 4.12 6.05
CA SER A 43 -5.37 2.82 6.55
C SER A 43 -5.06 1.80 5.44
N GLY A 44 -5.13 2.21 4.17
CA GLY A 44 -4.93 1.31 3.03
C GLY A 44 -6.04 0.28 2.83
N LYS A 45 -7.17 0.42 3.54
CA LYS A 45 -8.28 -0.56 3.51
C LYS A 45 -9.20 -0.47 2.30
N GLY A 46 -8.90 0.42 1.36
CA GLY A 46 -9.71 0.64 0.18
C GLY A 46 -11.04 1.32 0.48
N GLY A 47 -11.96 1.17 -0.47
CA GLY A 47 -13.32 1.68 -0.40
C GLY A 47 -14.04 1.53 -1.73
N GLN A 48 -14.98 2.43 -2.00
CA GLN A 48 -15.73 2.41 -3.26
C GLN A 48 -14.86 2.70 -4.50
N LEU A 49 -13.72 3.38 -4.29
CA LEU A 49 -12.86 3.89 -5.36
C LEU A 49 -11.64 3.02 -5.66
N ALA A 50 -11.19 2.18 -4.72
CA ALA A 50 -9.98 1.38 -4.87
C ALA A 50 -9.99 0.15 -3.94
N PRO A 51 -9.21 -0.90 -4.27
CA PRO A 51 -9.16 -2.13 -3.48
C PRO A 51 -8.48 -1.94 -2.13
N ASN A 52 -8.68 -2.91 -1.24
CA ASN A 52 -7.94 -3.05 0.00
C ASN A 52 -6.50 -3.48 -0.31
N LEU A 53 -5.52 -2.78 0.26
CA LEU A 53 -4.07 -3.07 0.15
C LEU A 53 -3.51 -3.71 1.43
N ALA A 54 -4.34 -3.88 2.46
CA ALA A 54 -3.97 -4.40 3.76
C ALA A 54 -4.50 -5.82 4.02
N ASP A 55 -4.99 -6.50 2.98
CA ASP A 55 -5.33 -7.92 2.98
C ASP A 55 -4.47 -8.68 1.96
N ASP A 56 -4.73 -9.99 1.83
CA ASP A 56 -3.96 -10.89 0.96
C ASP A 56 -4.64 -11.08 -0.43
N VAL A 57 -5.54 -10.18 -0.85
CA VAL A 57 -6.31 -10.31 -2.10
C VAL A 57 -5.77 -9.35 -3.16
N TRP A 58 -5.04 -9.90 -4.15
CA TRP A 58 -4.42 -9.11 -5.21
C TRP A 58 -5.15 -9.25 -6.54
N LEU A 59 -5.61 -8.11 -7.09
CA LEU A 59 -6.38 -8.08 -8.34
C LEU A 59 -5.48 -8.00 -9.59
N ASN A 60 -4.49 -7.11 -9.56
CA ASN A 60 -3.67 -6.75 -10.72
C ASN A 60 -2.18 -7.08 -10.52
N SER A 61 -1.86 -7.84 -9.48
CA SER A 61 -0.53 -8.32 -9.13
C SER A 61 -0.66 -9.73 -8.54
N ASP A 62 0.45 -10.45 -8.42
CA ASP A 62 0.54 -11.72 -7.69
C ASP A 62 0.73 -11.53 -6.17
N GLY A 63 0.82 -10.27 -5.72
CA GLY A 63 1.07 -9.91 -4.32
C GLY A 63 2.53 -10.00 -3.89
N SER A 64 3.43 -10.34 -4.82
CA SER A 64 4.86 -10.28 -4.56
C SER A 64 5.33 -8.82 -4.48
N TYR A 65 6.43 -8.59 -3.77
CA TYR A 65 7.01 -7.24 -3.69
C TYR A 65 7.39 -6.66 -5.06
N ALA A 66 7.94 -7.50 -5.94
CA ALA A 66 8.26 -7.10 -7.31
C ALA A 66 7.00 -6.72 -8.10
N GLY A 67 5.94 -7.53 -8.02
CA GLY A 67 4.67 -7.23 -8.68
C GLY A 67 3.97 -6.00 -8.12
N ILE A 68 4.10 -5.72 -6.82
CA ILE A 68 3.59 -4.49 -6.19
C ILE A 68 4.35 -3.27 -6.73
N ILE A 69 5.69 -3.33 -6.81
CA ILE A 69 6.50 -2.25 -7.38
C ILE A 69 6.11 -1.97 -8.83
N GLU A 70 5.99 -3.02 -9.65
CA GLU A 70 5.61 -2.88 -11.06
C GLU A 70 4.28 -2.12 -11.19
N VAL A 71 3.26 -2.50 -10.43
CA VAL A 71 1.96 -1.81 -10.43
C VAL A 71 2.08 -0.34 -9.99
N ILE A 72 2.93 -0.02 -9.01
CA ILE A 72 3.15 1.37 -8.57
C ILE A 72 3.83 2.20 -9.66
N GLU A 73 4.79 1.63 -10.38
CA GLU A 73 5.59 2.32 -11.40
C GLU A 73 4.85 2.49 -12.73
N THR A 74 4.12 1.45 -13.16
CA THR A 74 3.48 1.43 -14.49
C THR A 74 1.99 1.72 -14.44
N GLY A 75 1.37 1.62 -13.26
CA GLY A 75 -0.07 1.65 -13.11
C GLY A 75 -0.77 0.42 -13.69
N VAL A 76 -2.11 0.46 -13.68
CA VAL A 76 -2.97 -0.60 -14.21
C VAL A 76 -3.82 -0.03 -15.34
N LEU A 77 -3.41 -0.27 -16.58
CA LEU A 77 -4.10 0.26 -17.77
C LEU A 77 -5.53 -0.29 -17.91
N GLU A 78 -5.73 -1.57 -17.61
CA GLU A 78 -7.02 -2.26 -17.69
C GLU A 78 -7.34 -2.93 -16.36
N PRO A 79 -7.90 -2.21 -15.37
CA PRO A 79 -8.14 -2.76 -14.05
C PRO A 79 -9.29 -3.75 -14.05
N LYS A 80 -9.08 -4.93 -13.43
CA LYS A 80 -10.12 -5.97 -13.32
C LYS A 80 -11.34 -5.53 -12.51
N GLN A 81 -11.11 -4.64 -11.54
CA GLN A 81 -12.13 -3.98 -10.73
C GLN A 81 -11.67 -2.56 -10.45
N TYR A 82 -12.61 -1.65 -10.17
CA TYR A 82 -12.35 -0.21 -10.04
C TYR A 82 -11.83 0.41 -11.34
N PRO A 83 -12.58 0.35 -12.46
CA PRO A 83 -12.27 1.19 -13.61
C PRO A 83 -12.29 2.63 -13.11
N GLY A 84 -11.15 3.31 -13.23
CA GLY A 84 -11.04 4.71 -12.85
C GLY A 84 -12.12 5.53 -13.56
N LEU A 85 -12.34 6.76 -13.09
CA LEU A 85 -13.09 7.75 -13.87
C LEU A 85 -12.29 8.01 -15.15
N MET A 86 -12.55 7.22 -16.19
CA MET A 86 -12.20 7.54 -17.56
C MET A 86 -13.09 8.73 -17.93
N LEU A 87 -12.63 9.94 -17.60
CA LEU A 87 -13.13 11.17 -18.19
C LEU A 87 -12.61 11.27 -19.63
#